data_AF-A0A7X1P0J6-F1
#
_entry.id   AF-A0A7X1P0J6-F1
#
_cell.length_a   1.000
_cell.length_b   1.000
_cell.length_c   1.000
_cell.angle_alpha   90.00
_cell.angle_beta   90.00
_cell.angle_gamma   90.00
#
_symmetry.space_group_name_H-M   'P 1'
#
loop_
_entity.id
_entity.type
_entity.pdbx_description
1 polymer ?
#
loop_
_entity_poly.entity_id
_entity_poly.type
_entity_poly.pdbx_seq_one_letter_code
_entity_poly.pdbx_strand_id
1 'polypeptide(L)' 'MSDGEHPPIAPREPDPEECCGSGCALCVFDRYQQALERYHEQLRMWQAAHPADAAE' A
#
# COMPACT_ATOMS: atom_id res chain seq x y z
N MET A 1 12.88 -13.16 -15.12
CA MET A 1 11.55 -12.83 -14.58
C MET A 1 11.75 -11.55 -13.82
N SER A 2 11.40 -10.42 -14.43
CA SER A 2 11.61 -9.10 -13.82
C SER A 2 10.43 -8.82 -12.90
N ASP A 3 10.63 -9.04 -11.61
CA ASP A 3 9.70 -8.72 -10.52
C ASP A 3 9.71 -7.20 -10.21
N GLY A 4 9.90 -6.36 -11.24
CA GLY A 4 10.11 -4.91 -11.10
C GLY A 4 9.36 -4.06 -12.12
N GLU A 5 8.74 -4.66 -13.14
CA GLU A 5 8.04 -3.89 -14.17
C GLU A 5 6.75 -3.24 -13.67
N HIS A 6 6.15 -3.71 -12.57
CA HIS A 6 4.87 -3.18 -12.11
C HIS A 6 5.03 -2.31 -10.85
N PRO A 7 4.34 -1.16 -10.78
CA PRO A 7 4.29 -0.38 -9.57
C PRO A 7 3.64 -1.21 -8.45
N PRO A 8 4.03 -0.97 -7.18
CA PRO A 8 3.31 -1.57 -6.07
C PRO A 8 1.83 -1.16 -6.16
N ILE A 9 0.94 -2.02 -5.65
CA ILE A 9 -0.50 -1.76 -5.66
C ILE A 9 -0.87 -1.10 -4.34
N ALA A 10 -1.54 0.04 -4.41
CA ALA A 10 -2.03 0.73 -3.22
C ALA A 10 -3.00 -0.19 -2.46
N PRO A 11 -2.87 -0.32 -1.12
CA PRO A 11 -3.84 -1.09 -0.36
C PRO A 11 -5.22 -0.45 -0.51
N ARG A 12 -6.27 -1.28 -0.58
CA ARG A 12 -7.65 -0.81 -0.55
C ARG A 12 -7.95 -0.22 0.83
N GLU A 13 -8.58 0.95 0.85
CA GLU A 13 -9.09 1.54 2.08
C GLU A 13 -10.18 0.63 2.68
N PRO A 14 -10.03 0.18 3.94
CA PRO A 14 -11.00 -0.69 4.57
C PRO A 14 -12.25 0.09 4.96
N ASP A 15 -13.41 -0.55 4.83
CA ASP A 15 -14.65 0.03 5.30
C ASP A 15 -14.74 0.01 6.83
N PRO A 16 -15.40 1.01 7.46
CA PRO A 16 -15.60 1.01 8.91
C PRO A 16 -16.43 -0.18 9.40
N GLU A 17 -17.21 -0.82 8.52
CA GLU A 17 -17.95 -2.06 8.80
C GLU A 17 -17.03 -3.29 8.90
N GLU A 18 -15.83 -3.25 8.30
CA GLU A 18 -14.80 -4.30 8.47
C GLU A 18 -14.04 -4.14 9.79
N CYS A 19 -14.14 -2.98 10.42
CA CYS A 19 -13.65 -2.80 11.77
C CYS A 19 -14.55 -3.59 12.73
N CYS A 20 -14.02 -4.68 13.30
CA CYS A 20 -14.74 -5.56 14.21
C CYS A 20 -15.39 -4.82 15.41
N GLY A 21 -14.93 -3.60 15.74
CA GLY A 21 -15.61 -2.67 16.67
C GLY A 21 -15.70 -3.14 18.13
N SER A 22 -15.31 -4.38 18.40
CA SER A 22 -15.54 -5.10 19.66
C SER A 22 -14.23 -5.43 20.39
N GLY A 23 -13.14 -4.74 20.04
CA GLY A 23 -11.83 -4.89 20.71
C GLY A 23 -10.88 -5.89 20.04
N CYS A 24 -10.89 -6.02 18.71
CA CYS A 24 -9.82 -6.73 18.01
C CYS A 24 -8.45 -6.15 18.38
N ALA A 25 -7.46 -7.02 18.58
CA ALA A 25 -6.10 -6.64 18.95
C ALA A 25 -5.38 -5.80 17.89
N LEU A 26 -5.85 -5.82 16.63
CA LEU A 26 -5.40 -4.93 15.56
C LEU A 26 -6.61 -4.30 14.86
N CYS A 27 -6.63 -2.98 14.78
CA CYS A 27 -7.61 -2.25 14.00
C CYS A 27 -7.32 -2.43 12.50
N VAL A 28 -8.35 -2.62 11.67
CA VAL A 28 -8.18 -2.73 10.21
C VAL A 28 -7.54 -1.47 9.63
N PHE A 29 -7.90 -0.29 10.19
CA PHE A 29 -7.30 0.99 9.83
C PHE A 29 -5.82 1.05 10.21
N ASP A 30 -5.42 0.50 11.37
CA ASP A 30 -4.02 0.46 11.78
C ASP A 30 -3.19 -0.43 10.85
N ARG A 31 -3.71 -1.62 10.52
CA ARG A 31 -3.10 -2.52 9.52
C ARG A 31 -2.98 -1.85 8.15
N TYR A 32 -4.01 -1.11 7.75
CA TYR A 32 -4.05 -0.36 6.50
C TYR A 32 -2.98 0.73 6.48
N GLN A 33 -2.88 1.55 7.53
CA GLN A 33 -1.85 2.59 7.65
C GLN A 33 -0.45 2.01 7.54
N GLN A 34 -0.14 0.94 8.28
CA GLN A 34 1.16 0.26 8.18
C GLN A 34 1.44 -0.29 6.77
N ALA A 35 0.42 -0.81 6.08
CA ALA A 35 0.57 -1.27 4.70
C ALA A 35 0.80 -0.10 3.73
N LEU A 36 0.13 1.03 3.99
CA LEU A 36 0.21 2.24 3.18
C LEU A 36 1.58 2.92 3.30
N GLU A 37 2.17 2.92 4.49
CA GLU A 37 3.55 3.38 4.70
C GLU A 37 4.55 2.55 3.88
N ARG A 38 4.46 1.21 3.97
CA ARG A 38 5.30 0.30 3.16
C ARG A 38 5.06 0.49 1.66
N TYR A 39 3.81 0.73 1.27
CA TYR A 39 3.45 1.01 -0.12
C TYR A 39 4.15 2.29 -0.62
N HIS A 40 4.10 3.37 0.15
CA HIS A 40 4.75 4.64 -0.22
C HIS A 40 6.28 4.53 -0.30
N GLU A 41 6.92 3.75 0.57
CA GLU A 41 8.36 3.47 0.43
C GLU A 41 8.68 2.70 -0.85
N GLN A 42 7.97 1.62 -1.12
CA GLN A 42 8.15 0.82 -2.33
C GLN A 42 7.86 1.64 -3.59
N LEU A 43 6.81 2.47 -3.57
CA LEU A 43 6.43 3.29 -4.71
C LEU A 43 7.51 4.33 -5.02
N ARG A 44 8.10 4.95 -3.99
CA ARG A 44 9.22 5.89 -4.18
C ARG A 44 10.45 5.21 -4.79
N MET A 45 10.79 4.01 -4.31
CA MET A 45 11.89 3.24 -4.89
C MET A 45 11.62 2.84 -6.34
N TRP A 46 10.39 2.43 -6.62
CA TRP A 46 9.95 2.08 -7.96
C TRP A 46 9.98 3.29 -8.90
N GLN A 47 9.42 4.44 -8.50
CA GLN A 47 9.46 5.69 -9.28
C GLN A 47 10.90 6.16 -9.54
N ALA A 48 11.81 6.01 -8.58
CA ALA A 48 13.21 6.36 -8.74
C ALA A 48 13.94 5.42 -9.74
N ALA A 49 13.53 4.15 -9.80
CA ALA A 49 14.04 3.18 -10.76
C ALA A 49 13.35 3.28 -12.15
N HIS A 50 12.12 3.79 -12.21
CA HIS A 50 11.27 3.86 -13.41
C HIS A 50 10.82 5.29 -13.74
N PRO A 51 11.74 6.22 -14.09
CA PRO A 51 11.39 7.60 -14.41
C PRO A 51 10.56 7.74 -15.72
N ALA A 52 10.58 6.73 -16.60
CA ALA A 52 9.82 6.74 -17.87
C ALA A 52 8.33 6.39 -17.71
N ASP A 53 7.98 5.60 -16.69
CA ASP A 53 6.60 5.12 -16.44
C ASP A 53 5.78 6.15 -15.65
N ALA A 54 6.45 7.02 -14.90
CA ALA A 54 5.82 8.09 -14.11
C ALA A 54 5.31 9.28 -14.96
N ALA A 55 5.57 9.29 -16.27
CA ALA A 55 5.32 10.43 -17.15
C ALA A 55 4.25 10.18 -18.25
N GLU A 56 3.53 9.06 -18.22
CA GLU A 56 2.50 8.72 -19.22
C GLU A 56 1.06 8.86 -18.71
#